data_AF-A0A7M2RI42-F1
#
_entry.id   AF-A0A7M2RI42-F1
#
_cell.length_a   1.000
_cell.length_b   1.000
_cell.length_c   1.000
_cell.angle_alpha   90.00
_cell.angle_beta   90.00
_cell.angle_gamma   90.00
#
_symmetry.space_group_name_H-M   'P 1'
#
loop_
_entity.id
_entity.type
_entity.pdbx_description
1 polymer ?
#
loop_
_entity_poly.entity_id
_entity_poly.type
_entity_poly.pdbx_seq_one_letter_code
_entity_poly.pdbx_strand_id
1 'polypeptide(L)'
;MSLYEYRLRLQGNLLKQVDREYELHLQAWLMREIKAERAIGKDKSELVYKRFDKFFDYDARISKVKKAGGFKACDSGLRQVARRLEQLREEGADGKL
;
A
#
# COMPACT_ATOMS: atom_id res chain seq x y z
N MET A 1 -8.69 -20.73 -5.14
CA MET A 1 -8.53 -19.28 -5.38
C MET A 1 -7.91 -19.07 -6.76
N SER A 2 -8.55 -18.27 -7.61
CA SER A 2 -8.00 -17.85 -8.91
C SER A 2 -6.94 -16.75 -8.74
N LEU A 3 -6.00 -16.64 -9.68
CA LEU A 3 -5.02 -15.55 -9.74
C LEU A 3 -5.70 -14.17 -9.74
N TYR A 4 -6.87 -14.06 -10.37
CA TYR A 4 -7.69 -12.85 -10.35
C TYR A 4 -8.18 -12.51 -8.94
N GLU A 5 -8.76 -13.49 -8.24
CA GLU A 5 -9.25 -13.31 -6.86
C GLU A 5 -8.12 -12.94 -5.90
N TYR A 6 -6.94 -13.55 -6.06
CA TYR A 6 -5.75 -13.23 -5.27
C TYR A 6 -5.33 -11.76 -5.46
N ARG A 7 -5.27 -11.30 -6.71
CA ARG A 7 -4.90 -9.91 -7.03
C ARG A 7 -5.89 -8.92 -6.44
N LEU A 8 -7.19 -9.19 -6.54
CA LEU A 8 -8.23 -8.33 -5.97
C LEU A 8 -8.10 -8.25 -4.45
N ARG A 9 -7.87 -9.38 -3.77
CA ARG A 9 -7.65 -9.42 -2.31
C ARG A 9 -6.38 -8.67 -1.90
N LEU A 10 -5.29 -8.85 -2.65
CA LEU A 10 -4.03 -8.14 -2.40
C LEU A 10 -4.23 -6.62 -2.55
N GLN A 11 -4.90 -6.18 -3.61
CA GLN A 11 -5.21 -4.77 -3.85
C GLN A 11 -6.06 -4.20 -2.71
N GLY A 12 -7.10 -4.91 -2.28
CA GLY A 12 -7.91 -4.51 -1.14
C GLY A 12 -7.10 -4.38 0.15
N ASN A 13 -6.18 -5.31 0.39
CA ASN A 13 -5.30 -5.26 1.57
C ASN A 13 -4.34 -4.07 1.53
N LEU A 14 -3.74 -3.77 0.38
CA LEU A 14 -2.87 -2.61 0.21
C LEU A 14 -3.61 -1.29 0.41
N LEU A 15 -4.85 -1.18 -0.08
CA LEU A 15 -5.68 0.00 0.17
C LEU A 15 -6.02 0.14 1.66
N LYS A 16 -6.41 -0.96 2.32
CA LYS A 16 -6.64 -0.97 3.77
C LYS A 16 -5.40 -0.56 4.57
N GLN A 17 -4.21 -0.92 4.10
CA GLN A 17 -2.96 -0.49 4.73
C GLN A 17 -2.77 1.03 4.59
N VAL A 18 -3.11 1.63 3.44
CA VAL A 18 -3.06 3.09 3.27
C VAL A 18 -4.03 3.81 4.21
N ASP A 19 -5.22 3.26 4.42
CA ASP A 19 -6.19 3.82 5.39
C ASP A 19 -5.62 3.79 6.82
N ARG A 20 -4.96 2.69 7.19
CA ARG A 20 -4.29 2.58 8.50
C ARG A 20 -3.13 3.55 8.64
N GLU A 21 -2.34 3.75 7.58
CA GLU A 21 -1.27 4.75 7.55
C GLU A 21 -1.86 6.15 7.79
N TYR A 22 -2.99 6.48 7.15
CA TYR A 22 -3.68 7.76 7.35
C TYR A 22 -4.08 7.99 8.81
N GLU A 23 -4.71 7.00 9.46
CA GLU A 23 -5.11 7.10 10.87
C GLU A 23 -3.92 7.31 11.81
N LEU A 24 -2.83 6.57 11.58
CA LEU A 24 -1.59 6.71 12.36
C LEU A 24 -0.99 8.10 12.18
N HIS A 25 -0.97 8.62 10.95
CA HIS A 25 -0.49 9.96 10.67
C HIS A 25 -1.40 11.03 11.28
N LEU A 26 -2.71 10.84 11.27
CA LEU A 26 -3.67 11.74 11.93
C LEU A 26 -3.42 11.77 13.44
N GLN A 27 -3.23 10.60 14.06
CA GLN A 27 -2.88 10.52 15.48
C GLN A 27 -1.55 11.23 15.77
N ALA A 28 -0.51 11.00 14.95
CA ALA A 28 0.77 11.69 15.08
C ALA A 28 0.65 13.21 14.90
N TRP A 29 -0.24 13.66 14.01
CA TRP A 29 -0.55 15.07 13.80
C TRP A 29 -1.19 15.71 15.03
N LEU A 30 -2.15 15.03 15.67
CA LEU A 30 -2.77 15.50 16.91
C LEU A 30 -1.74 15.52 18.07
N MET A 31 -0.94 14.46 18.21
CA MET A 31 0.11 14.39 19.23
C MET A 31 1.21 15.43 19.03
N ARG A 32 1.40 15.93 17.80
CA ARG A 32 2.37 16.98 17.50
C ARG A 32 2.05 18.26 18.24
N GLU A 33 0.77 18.64 18.36
CA GLU A 33 0.35 19.84 19.08
C GLU A 33 0.75 19.77 20.55
N ILE A 34 0.68 18.57 21.14
CA ILE A 34 1.13 18.31 22.52
C ILE A 34 2.65 18.46 22.66
N LYS A 35 3.44 18.09 21.63
CA LYS A 35 4.91 18.16 21.64
C LYS A 35 5.49 19.48 21.11
N ALA A 36 4.67 20.41 20.64
CA ALA A 36 5.08 21.66 19.99
C ALA A 36 5.61 22.73 20.98
N GLU A 37 6.45 22.32 21.93
CA GLU A 37 7.11 23.18 22.92
C GLU A 37 8.54 23.56 22.48
N ARG A 38 8.86 23.60 21.17
CA ARG A 38 10.21 23.97 20.71
C ARG A 38 10.30 25.42 20.28
N ALA A 39 10.82 26.25 21.19
CA ALA A 39 11.12 27.66 20.99
C ALA A 39 12.16 27.89 19.87
N ILE A 40 11.76 28.66 18.86
CA ILE A 40 12.52 29.20 17.72
C ILE A 40 13.07 30.61 18.06
N GLY A 41 12.74 31.15 19.24
CA GLY A 41 13.21 32.43 19.77
C GLY A 41 12.73 32.64 21.20
N LYS A 42 12.90 33.85 21.78
CA LYS A 42 12.64 34.13 23.21
C LYS A 42 11.27 33.63 23.71
N ASP A 43 10.25 33.52 22.84
CA ASP A 43 8.89 33.02 23.19
C ASP A 43 8.08 32.40 22.02
N LYS A 44 8.68 31.86 20.95
CA LYS A 44 7.89 31.37 19.78
C LYS A 44 8.28 29.99 19.32
N SER A 45 7.40 29.00 19.40
CA SER A 45 7.53 27.72 18.69
C SER A 45 6.72 27.76 17.39
N GLU A 46 7.28 27.26 16.28
CA GLU A 46 6.55 27.09 15.01
C GLU A 46 6.69 25.65 14.52
N LEU A 47 5.59 25.12 13.99
CA LEU A 47 5.50 23.77 13.49
C LEU A 47 6.02 23.70 12.04
N VAL A 48 6.86 22.70 11.74
CA VAL A 48 7.45 22.48 10.40
C VAL A 48 6.39 22.37 9.30
N TYR A 49 5.26 21.71 9.58
CA TYR A 49 4.16 21.59 8.63
C TYR A 49 2.95 22.39 9.11
N LYS A 50 2.44 23.32 8.30
CA LYS A 50 1.28 24.15 8.68
C LYS A 50 -0.07 23.47 8.47
N ARG A 51 -0.12 22.45 7.61
CA ARG A 51 -1.32 21.69 7.25
C ARG A 51 -1.04 20.21 7.24
N PHE A 52 -2.06 19.40 7.53
CA PHE A 52 -1.96 17.95 7.53
C PHE A 52 -1.58 17.40 6.15
N ASP A 53 -2.14 17.96 5.08
CA ASP A 53 -1.85 17.55 3.69
C ASP A 53 -0.38 17.72 3.29
N LYS A 54 0.37 18.58 4.01
CA LYS A 54 1.83 18.73 3.84
C LYS A 54 2.63 17.71 4.64
N PHE A 55 2.03 17.14 5.68
CA PHE A 55 2.61 16.08 6.50
C PHE A 55 2.35 14.70 5.89
N PHE A 56 1.13 14.46 5.40
CA PHE A 56 0.75 13.21 4.74
C PHE A 56 -0.22 13.46 3.58
N ASP A 57 0.19 13.05 2.39
CA ASP A 57 -0.60 13.16 1.16
C ASP A 57 -1.23 11.78 0.83
N TYR A 58 -2.48 11.62 1.26
CA TYR A 58 -3.25 10.39 1.09
C TYR A 58 -3.51 10.07 -0.38
N ASP A 59 -3.84 11.07 -1.20
CA ASP A 59 -4.13 10.88 -2.61
C ASP A 59 -2.87 10.47 -3.40
N ALA A 60 -1.71 11.04 -3.06
CA ALA A 60 -0.44 10.59 -3.61
C ALA A 60 -0.12 9.16 -3.19
N ARG A 61 -0.45 8.75 -1.95
CA ARG A 61 -0.23 7.39 -1.46
C ARG A 61 -1.14 6.37 -2.14
N ILE A 62 -2.43 6.66 -2.28
CA ILE A 62 -3.36 5.86 -3.10
C ILE A 62 -2.85 5.77 -4.52
N SER A 63 -2.43 6.88 -5.11
CA SER A 63 -1.90 6.91 -6.48
C SER A 63 -0.66 6.06 -6.62
N LYS A 64 0.23 6.02 -5.62
CA LYS A 64 1.38 5.12 -5.58
C LYS A 64 0.96 3.66 -5.47
N VAL A 65 -0.03 3.32 -4.65
CA VAL A 65 -0.53 1.93 -4.55
C VAL A 65 -1.21 1.49 -5.85
N LYS A 66 -2.01 2.37 -6.47
CA LYS A 66 -2.63 2.11 -7.78
C LYS A 66 -1.58 1.98 -8.89
N LYS A 67 -0.54 2.83 -8.90
CA LYS A 67 0.57 2.79 -9.89
C LYS A 67 1.50 1.59 -9.66
N ALA A 68 1.84 1.29 -8.41
CA ALA A 68 2.60 0.09 -8.03
C ALA A 68 1.78 -1.19 -8.28
N GLY A 69 0.45 -1.08 -8.24
CA GLY A 69 -0.54 -2.09 -8.61
C GLY A 69 -0.79 -2.24 -10.11
N GLY A 70 0.03 -1.66 -10.98
CA GLY A 70 0.01 -1.89 -12.42
C GLY A 70 1.00 -2.94 -12.89
N PHE A 71 0.92 -4.18 -12.39
CA PHE A 71 1.34 -5.40 -13.10
C PHE A 71 2.81 -5.65 -13.50
N LYS A 72 3.77 -4.72 -13.40
CA LYS A 72 5.06 -4.92 -14.12
C LYS A 72 6.18 -5.68 -13.39
N ALA A 73 6.22 -5.68 -12.05
CA ALA A 73 7.41 -6.21 -11.34
C ALA A 73 7.29 -7.68 -10.87
N CYS A 74 6.10 -8.12 -10.45
CA CYS A 74 5.89 -9.46 -9.87
C CYS A 74 5.46 -10.53 -10.89
N ASP A 75 5.34 -10.16 -12.16
CA ASP A 75 4.61 -10.92 -13.17
C ASP A 75 5.44 -12.05 -13.80
N SER A 76 6.77 -11.99 -13.76
CA SER A 76 7.61 -13.01 -14.41
C SER A 76 7.50 -14.37 -13.72
N GLY A 77 7.69 -14.43 -12.40
CA GLY A 77 7.59 -15.67 -11.62
C GLY A 77 6.16 -16.17 -11.49
N LEU A 78 5.19 -15.29 -11.28
CA LEU A 78 3.78 -15.67 -11.18
C LEU A 78 3.21 -16.18 -12.51
N ARG A 79 3.63 -15.62 -13.66
CA ARG A 79 3.26 -16.17 -15.00
C ARG A 79 3.87 -17.55 -15.23
N GLN A 80 5.06 -17.82 -14.73
CA GLN A 80 5.69 -19.14 -14.86
C GLN A 80 4.94 -20.18 -14.01
N VAL A 81 4.60 -19.83 -12.77
CA VAL A 81 3.80 -20.70 -11.88
C VAL A 81 2.38 -20.91 -12.43
N ALA A 82 1.74 -19.87 -12.96
CA ALA A 82 0.42 -19.99 -13.60
C ALA A 82 0.45 -20.93 -14.81
N ARG A 83 1.43 -20.76 -15.71
CA ARG A 83 1.63 -21.66 -16.87
C ARG A 83 1.90 -23.10 -16.43
N ARG A 84 2.69 -23.30 -15.37
CA ARG A 84 2.98 -24.63 -14.81
C ARG A 84 1.72 -25.30 -14.26
N LEU A 85 0.85 -24.54 -13.60
CA LEU A 85 -0.42 -25.05 -13.07
C LEU A 85 -1.43 -25.39 -14.16
N GLU A 86 -1.44 -24.63 -15.27
CA GLU A 86 -2.25 -24.95 -16.45
C GLU A 86 -1.77 -26.26 -17.11
N GLN A 87 -0.46 -26.39 -17.31
CA GLN A 87 0.15 -27.63 -17.83
C GLN A 87 -0.19 -28.86 -16.97
N LEU A 88 -0.07 -28.75 -15.64
CA LEU A 88 -0.43 -29.84 -14.73
C LEU A 88 -1.93 -30.16 -14.73
N ARG A 89 -2.79 -29.18 -15.05
CA ARG A 89 -4.23 -29.38 -15.20
C ARG A 89 -4.56 -30.11 -16.50
N GLU A 90 -3.87 -29.78 -17.59
CA GLU A 90 -4.00 -30.45 -18.89
C GLU A 90 -3.45 -31.89 -18.82
N GLU A 91 -2.25 -32.07 -18.25
CA GLU A 91 -1.63 -33.39 -18.03
C GLU A 91 -2.47 -34.28 -17.09
N GLY A 92 -3.14 -33.68 -16.10
CA GLY A 92 -4.08 -34.39 -15.23
C GLY A 92 -5.44 -34.68 -15.87
N ALA A 93 -5.81 -33.98 -16.94
CA ALA A 93 -7.02 -34.24 -17.73
C ALA A 93 -6.80 -35.31 -18.81
N ASP A 94 -5.56 -35.44 -19.31
CA ASP A 94 -5.17 -36.40 -20.36
C ASP A 94 -4.86 -37.82 -19.86
N GLY A 95 -5.03 -38.08 -18.56
CA GLY A 95 -5.22 -39.44 -18.03
C GLY A 95 -4.19 -40.49 -18.48
N LYS A 96 -2.88 -40.19 -18.36
CA LYS A 96 -1.84 -41.22 -18.46
C LYS A 96 -1.36 -41.61 -17.05
N LEU A 97 -2.07 -42.57 -16.46
CA LEU A 97 -1.57 -43.47 -15.41
C LEU A 97 -1.22 -44.80 -16.07
#